data_AF-A0A401RW18-F1
#
_entry.id   AF-A0A401RW18-F1
#
_cell.length_a   1.000
_cell.length_b   1.000
_cell.length_c   1.000
_cell.angle_alpha   90.00
_cell.angle_beta   90.00
_cell.angle_gamma   90.00
#
_symmetry.space_group_name_H-M   'P 1'
#
loop_
_entity.id
_entity.type
_entity.pdbx_description
1 polymer ?
#
loop_
_entity_poly.entity_id
_entity_poly.type
_entity_poly.pdbx_seq_one_letter_code
_entity_poly.pdbx_strand_id
1 'polypeptide(L)'
;MFLNRKPWMNQDIQNLLNTRPKVTIIVVRKKGTCRFFANVNGMLQNPPVGTVIDNEATRPEWYDFFLISQCACQGTVSPTYYNVVYDNSSMKPDHVQRLTYKMCHLYYNWPGVIRLPAPCQYAFKLTTLVAQNVHREPDLELADRLFFL
;
A
#
# COMPACT_ATOMS: atom_id res chain seq x y z
N MET A 1 9.43 -13.57 -12.94
CA MET A 1 8.68 -13.61 -14.23
C MET A 1 7.60 -12.51 -14.38
N PHE A 2 7.49 -11.51 -13.49
CA PHE A 2 6.47 -10.43 -13.60
C PHE A 2 7.03 -9.02 -13.92
N LEU A 3 8.35 -8.83 -13.91
CA LEU A 3 8.99 -7.50 -13.94
C LEU A 3 8.97 -6.77 -15.30
N ASN A 4 8.53 -7.41 -16.40
CA ASN A 4 8.65 -6.83 -17.76
C ASN A 4 7.34 -6.70 -18.57
N ARG A 5 6.13 -6.83 -17.98
CA ARG A 5 4.92 -7.01 -18.80
C ARG A 5 4.20 -5.76 -19.33
N LYS A 6 4.63 -4.54 -19.05
CA LYS A 6 3.85 -3.34 -19.46
C LYS A 6 4.74 -2.17 -19.96
N PRO A 7 5.61 -2.36 -20.96
CA PRO A 7 6.43 -1.27 -21.52
C PRO A 7 5.59 -0.09 -22.04
N TRP A 8 4.35 -0.36 -22.49
CA TRP A 8 3.40 0.67 -22.91
C TRP A 8 3.09 1.70 -21.81
N MET A 9 3.08 1.30 -20.54
CA MET A 9 2.69 2.21 -19.46
C MET A 9 3.71 3.33 -19.25
N ASN A 10 5.00 3.02 -19.42
CA ASN A 10 6.04 4.04 -19.42
C ASN A 10 5.97 4.93 -20.67
N GLN A 11 5.60 4.36 -21.82
CA GLN A 11 5.40 5.11 -23.05
C GLN A 11 4.24 6.10 -22.89
N ASP A 12 3.10 5.65 -22.35
CA ASP A 12 1.91 6.47 -22.14
C ASP A 12 2.16 7.58 -21.12
N ILE A 13 2.84 7.27 -20.00
CA ILE A 13 3.22 8.27 -19.00
C ILE A 13 4.16 9.33 -19.60
N GLN A 14 5.13 8.92 -20.43
CA GLN A 14 6.04 9.85 -21.12
C GLN A 14 5.30 10.72 -22.13
N ASN A 15 4.37 10.13 -22.88
CA ASN A 15 3.54 10.84 -23.85
C ASN A 15 2.60 11.86 -23.18
N LEU A 16 2.08 11.53 -21.99
CA LEU A 16 1.15 12.39 -21.25
C LEU A 16 1.85 13.62 -20.62
N LEU A 17 3.06 13.42 -20.09
CA LEU A 17 3.73 14.43 -19.26
C LEU A 17 4.86 15.17 -19.99
N ASN A 18 5.13 14.83 -21.25
CA ASN A 18 6.23 15.36 -22.08
C ASN A 18 7.59 15.37 -21.36
N THR A 19 7.73 14.50 -20.37
CA THR A 19 8.86 14.38 -19.44
C THR A 19 9.05 12.91 -19.10
N ARG A 20 10.21 12.57 -18.53
CA ARG A 20 10.46 11.22 -17.99
C ARG A 20 10.31 11.26 -16.47
N PRO A 21 9.08 11.20 -15.91
CA PRO A 21 8.90 11.25 -14.47
C PRO A 21 9.48 10.01 -13.80
N LYS A 22 9.87 10.21 -12.55
CA LYS A 22 10.24 9.13 -11.64
C LYS A 22 8.97 8.48 -11.09
N VAL A 23 8.81 7.19 -11.33
CA VAL A 23 7.65 6.36 -11.05
C VAL A 23 8.10 5.08 -10.32
N THR A 24 7.39 4.77 -9.26
CA THR A 24 7.48 3.51 -8.52
C THR A 24 6.10 2.89 -8.46
N ILE A 25 5.97 1.61 -8.82
CA ILE A 25 4.70 0.88 -8.82
C ILE A 25 4.77 -0.20 -7.77
N ILE A 26 3.85 -0.11 -6.81
CA ILE A 26 3.78 -1.01 -5.66
C ILE A 26 2.44 -1.73 -5.68
N VAL A 27 2.48 -3.05 -5.72
CA VAL A 27 1.29 -3.90 -5.58
C VAL A 27 1.05 -4.14 -4.09
N VAL A 28 -0.14 -3.78 -3.62
CA VAL A 28 -0.54 -3.94 -2.21
C VAL A 28 -1.51 -5.11 -2.06
N ARG A 29 -1.21 -6.06 -1.17
CA ARG A 29 -2.09 -7.18 -0.83
C ARG A 29 -2.45 -7.15 0.64
N LYS A 30 -3.72 -6.87 0.93
CA LYS A 30 -4.25 -6.77 2.31
C LYS A 30 -4.55 -8.12 2.99
N LYS A 31 -4.87 -9.16 2.21
CA LYS A 31 -5.25 -10.50 2.71
C LYS A 31 -4.11 -11.48 2.41
N GLY A 32 -3.59 -12.12 3.45
CA GLY A 32 -2.54 -13.12 3.37
C GLY A 32 -2.54 -14.02 4.62
N THR A 33 -1.88 -15.17 4.52
CA THR A 33 -1.81 -16.17 5.59
C THR A 33 -0.65 -15.93 6.55
N CYS A 34 0.38 -15.19 6.14
CA CYS A 34 1.55 -14.89 6.97
C CYS A 34 1.16 -14.16 8.27
N ARG A 35 1.73 -14.61 9.39
CA ARG A 35 1.64 -13.99 10.71
C ARG A 35 3.05 -13.81 11.25
N PHE A 36 3.28 -12.66 11.89
CA PHE A 36 4.56 -12.32 12.50
C PHE A 36 4.35 -12.03 13.96
N PHE A 37 5.37 -12.34 14.76
CA PHE A 37 5.35 -12.19 16.20
C PHE A 37 6.70 -11.66 16.68
N ALA A 38 6.67 -10.80 17.69
CA ALA A 38 7.86 -10.38 18.40
C ALA A 38 8.02 -11.26 19.65
N ASN A 39 9.24 -11.71 19.92
CA ASN A 39 9.59 -12.35 21.18
C ASN A 39 10.02 -11.25 22.16
N VAL A 40 9.21 -11.00 23.19
CA VAL A 40 9.49 -10.02 24.23
C VAL A 40 9.59 -10.78 25.55
N ASN A 41 10.80 -10.90 26.09
CA ASN A 41 11.09 -11.61 27.35
C ASN A 41 10.56 -13.06 27.39
N GLY A 42 10.66 -13.79 26.28
CA GLY A 42 10.18 -15.17 26.17
C GLY A 42 8.67 -15.28 25.93
N MET A 43 7.94 -14.17 25.90
CA MET A 43 6.52 -14.15 25.57
C MET A 43 6.30 -13.72 24.12
N LEU A 44 5.46 -14.47 23.41
CA LEU A 44 5.06 -14.15 22.05
C LEU A 44 4.03 -13.02 22.05
N GLN A 45 4.36 -11.92 21.39
CA GLN A 45 3.48 -10.74 21.30
C GLN A 45 3.33 -10.28 19.85
N ASN A 46 2.30 -9.47 19.59
CA ASN A 46 2.17 -8.81 18.30
C ASN A 46 3.35 -7.85 18.09
N PRO A 47 3.96 -7.80 16.90
CA PRO A 47 4.99 -6.83 16.59
C PRO A 47 4.46 -5.39 16.75
N PRO A 48 5.32 -4.43 17.13
CA PRO A 48 4.92 -3.04 17.25
C PRO A 48 4.50 -2.46 15.89
N VAL A 49 3.68 -1.42 15.94
CA VAL A 49 3.27 -0.70 14.74
C VAL A 49 4.47 0.00 14.11
N GLY A 50 4.56 -0.05 12.78
CA GLY A 50 5.73 0.38 12.01
C GLY A 50 6.75 -0.72 11.73
N THR A 51 6.56 -1.94 12.27
CA THR A 51 7.46 -3.07 11.99
C THR A 51 7.44 -3.41 10.50
N VAL A 52 8.63 -3.44 9.89
CA VAL A 52 8.86 -3.89 8.52
C VAL A 52 9.56 -5.24 8.56
N ILE A 53 9.11 -6.17 7.71
CA ILE A 53 9.75 -7.46 7.50
C ILE A 53 10.09 -7.55 6.01
N ASP A 54 11.37 -7.43 5.69
CA ASP A 54 11.91 -7.46 4.31
C ASP A 54 12.89 -8.63 4.07
N ASN A 55 13.21 -9.42 5.11
CA ASN A 55 14.09 -10.59 5.04
C ASN A 55 13.34 -11.88 5.42
N GLU A 56 13.83 -13.03 4.93
CA GLU A 56 13.41 -14.42 5.24
C GLU A 56 11.98 -14.83 4.84
N ALA A 57 10.99 -13.95 5.00
CA ALA A 57 9.60 -14.19 4.61
C ALA A 57 9.25 -13.64 3.21
N THR A 58 10.23 -13.03 2.56
CA THR A 58 10.18 -12.39 1.25
C THR A 58 10.74 -13.32 0.17
N ARG A 59 10.56 -12.96 -1.12
CA ARG A 59 11.16 -13.73 -2.21
C ARG A 59 12.51 -13.12 -2.58
N PRO A 60 13.61 -13.88 -2.62
CA PRO A 60 14.94 -13.33 -2.92
C PRO A 60 15.02 -12.57 -4.25
N GLU A 61 14.22 -12.94 -5.23
CA GLU A 61 14.22 -12.32 -6.56
C GLU A 61 13.34 -11.06 -6.64
N TRP A 62 12.52 -10.77 -5.63
CA TRP A 62 11.54 -9.69 -5.66
C TRP A 62 11.91 -8.60 -4.65
N TYR A 63 11.61 -7.36 -5.02
CA TYR A 63 11.61 -6.29 -4.04
C TYR A 63 10.25 -6.25 -3.35
N ASP A 64 10.08 -7.08 -2.32
CA ASP A 64 8.87 -7.13 -1.50
C ASP A 64 9.14 -6.98 0.00
N PHE A 65 8.10 -6.62 0.74
CA PHE A 65 8.16 -6.46 2.19
C PHE A 65 6.76 -6.56 2.81
N PHE A 66 6.73 -6.89 4.09
CA PHE A 66 5.53 -6.79 4.92
C PHE A 66 5.64 -5.59 5.85
N LEU A 67 4.51 -4.93 6.10
CA LEU A 67 4.41 -3.82 7.04
C LEU A 67 3.25 -4.04 8.02
N ILE A 68 3.54 -3.87 9.30
CA ILE A 68 2.56 -3.82 10.38
C ILE A 68 2.17 -2.35 10.59
N SER A 69 1.11 -1.90 9.93
CA SER A 69 0.68 -0.49 10.00
C SER A 69 -0.33 -0.17 11.09
N GLN A 70 -1.02 -1.16 11.65
CA GLN A 70 -2.04 -0.95 12.69
C GLN A 70 -1.94 -2.03 13.77
N CYS A 71 -2.23 -1.69 15.02
CA CYS A 71 -2.36 -2.65 16.10
C CYS A 71 -3.67 -3.44 16.00
N ALA A 72 -3.62 -4.73 16.35
CA ALA A 72 -4.84 -5.52 16.55
C ALA A 72 -5.29 -5.37 18.01
N CYS A 73 -6.53 -4.91 18.24
CA CYS A 73 -7.10 -4.83 19.59
C CYS A 73 -7.33 -6.22 20.20
N GLN A 74 -7.67 -7.21 19.36
CA GLN A 74 -7.87 -8.60 19.75
C GLN A 74 -7.24 -9.53 18.71
N GLY A 75 -6.61 -10.61 19.19
CA GLY A 75 -5.98 -11.63 18.36
C GLY A 75 -4.64 -11.19 17.76
N THR A 76 -4.25 -11.86 16.67
CA THR A 76 -2.96 -11.63 16.01
C THR A 76 -3.05 -10.54 14.95
N VAL A 77 -2.05 -9.66 14.92
CA VAL A 77 -1.97 -8.64 13.89
C VAL A 77 -1.75 -9.26 12.51
N SER A 78 -2.52 -8.79 11.54
CA SER A 78 -2.35 -9.20 10.14
C SER A 78 -1.37 -8.25 9.46
N PRO A 79 -0.26 -8.69 8.86
CA PRO A 79 0.60 -7.82 8.06
C PRO A 79 -0.03 -7.45 6.72
N THR A 80 0.37 -6.31 6.14
CA THR A 80 0.07 -5.98 4.74
C THR A 80 1.31 -6.25 3.89
N TYR A 81 1.14 -6.95 2.77
CA TYR A 81 2.22 -7.28 1.84
C TYR A 81 2.32 -6.23 0.73
N TYR A 82 3.55 -5.82 0.42
CA TYR A 82 3.88 -4.85 -0.62
C TYR A 82 4.94 -5.45 -1.53
N ASN A 83 4.76 -5.28 -2.84
CA ASN A 83 5.73 -5.71 -3.85
C ASN A 83 5.97 -4.58 -4.84
N VAL A 84 7.21 -4.12 -4.92
CA VAL A 84 7.66 -3.11 -5.87
C VAL A 84 7.95 -3.81 -7.20
N VAL A 85 7.01 -3.69 -8.13
CA VAL A 85 7.07 -4.36 -9.43
C VAL A 85 7.75 -3.51 -10.51
N TYR A 86 7.92 -2.22 -10.25
CA TYR A 86 8.65 -1.31 -11.12
C TYR A 86 9.16 -0.13 -10.30
N ASP A 87 10.41 0.26 -10.51
CA ASP A 87 10.98 1.48 -9.91
C ASP A 87 12.04 2.08 -10.83
N ASN A 88 11.86 3.36 -11.18
CA ASN A 88 12.90 4.16 -11.83
C ASN A 88 13.27 5.41 -10.99
N SER A 89 12.73 5.53 -9.78
CA SER A 89 12.88 6.70 -8.93
C SER A 89 14.27 6.82 -8.29
N SER A 90 15.01 5.71 -8.26
CA SER A 90 16.28 5.56 -7.54
C SER A 90 16.15 5.76 -6.04
N MET A 91 14.95 5.52 -5.47
CA MET A 91 14.75 5.57 -4.02
C MET A 91 15.39 4.36 -3.35
N LYS A 92 15.98 4.58 -2.18
CA LYS A 92 16.44 3.49 -1.33
C LYS A 92 15.24 2.70 -0.79
N PRO A 93 15.36 1.40 -0.56
CA PRO A 93 14.25 0.61 -0.05
C PRO A 93 13.61 1.13 1.25
N ASP A 94 14.44 1.60 2.18
CA ASP A 94 14.01 2.27 3.43
C ASP A 94 13.07 3.46 3.16
N HIS A 95 13.36 4.26 2.12
CA HIS A 95 12.55 5.44 1.80
C HIS A 95 11.16 5.02 1.30
N VAL A 96 11.07 3.97 0.47
CA VAL A 96 9.80 3.45 -0.03
C VAL A 96 8.97 2.86 1.11
N GLN A 97 9.60 2.10 2.01
CA GLN A 97 8.94 1.53 3.20
C GLN A 97 8.40 2.63 4.12
N ARG A 98 9.22 3.65 4.44
CA ARG A 98 8.83 4.78 5.28
C ARG A 98 7.75 5.65 4.62
N LEU A 99 7.85 5.89 3.31
CA LEU A 99 6.82 6.61 2.56
C LEU A 99 5.49 5.86 2.61
N THR A 100 5.53 4.54 2.37
CA THR A 100 4.34 3.66 2.45
C THR A 100 3.69 3.75 3.83
N TYR A 101 4.48 3.67 4.90
CA TYR A 101 3.97 3.79 6.26
C TYR A 101 3.39 5.19 6.55
N LYS A 102 4.03 6.27 6.08
CA LYS A 102 3.48 7.63 6.21
C LYS A 102 2.14 7.78 5.50
N MET A 103 1.97 7.20 4.31
CA MET A 103 0.68 7.24 3.59
C MET A 103 -0.45 6.56 4.36
N CYS A 104 -0.17 5.59 5.24
CA CYS A 104 -1.17 4.95 6.10
C CYS A 104 -1.74 5.88 7.19
N HIS A 105 -1.16 7.08 7.40
CA HIS A 105 -1.63 8.08 8.36
C HIS A 105 -2.55 9.13 7.72
N LEU A 106 -2.72 9.10 6.40
CA LEU A 106 -3.38 10.17 5.64
C LEU A 106 -4.85 9.87 5.32
N TYR A 107 -5.48 8.95 6.06
CA TYR A 107 -6.90 8.62 5.88
C TYR A 107 -7.77 9.41 6.84
N TYR A 108 -8.51 10.39 6.31
CA TYR A 108 -9.19 11.41 7.13
C TYR A 108 -10.42 10.92 7.88
N ASN A 109 -11.00 9.78 7.50
CA ASN A 109 -12.17 9.22 8.16
C ASN A 109 -11.79 8.33 9.38
N TRP A 110 -10.51 8.32 9.80
CA TRP A 110 -10.07 7.61 11.00
C TRP A 110 -8.95 8.39 11.70
N PRO A 111 -9.04 8.66 13.02
CA PRO A 111 -8.06 9.47 13.76
C PRO A 111 -6.75 8.73 14.09
N GLY A 112 -6.31 7.80 13.25
CA GLY A 112 -5.12 6.98 13.51
C GLY A 112 -4.59 6.29 12.26
N VAL A 113 -3.67 5.35 12.46
CA VAL A 113 -3.04 4.63 11.33
C VAL A 113 -3.98 3.55 10.81
N ILE A 114 -4.15 3.51 9.48
CA ILE A 114 -4.92 2.47 8.81
C ILE A 114 -4.03 1.38 8.22
N ARG A 115 -4.63 0.23 7.93
CA ARG A 115 -3.94 -0.95 7.40
C ARG A 115 -3.27 -0.74 6.03
N LEU A 116 -3.88 0.06 5.17
CA LEU A 116 -3.47 0.29 3.78
C LEU A 116 -3.04 1.75 3.59
N PRO A 117 -2.24 2.08 2.56
CA PRO A 117 -1.97 3.47 2.22
C PRO A 117 -3.29 4.20 1.93
N ALA A 118 -3.41 5.46 2.37
CA ALA A 118 -4.63 6.25 2.21
C ALA A 118 -5.17 6.27 0.75
N PRO A 119 -4.34 6.40 -0.31
CA PRO A 119 -4.85 6.35 -1.68
C PRO A 119 -5.58 5.04 -2.01
N CYS A 120 -5.06 3.89 -1.57
CA CYS A 120 -5.69 2.60 -1.78
C CYS A 120 -7.01 2.48 -1.01
N GLN A 121 -7.05 3.00 0.21
CA GLN A 121 -8.26 2.98 1.04
C GLN A 121 -9.35 3.90 0.48
N TYR A 122 -8.98 5.09 0.00
CA TYR A 122 -9.89 6.01 -0.69
C TYR A 122 -10.47 5.40 -1.96
N ALA A 123 -9.64 4.80 -2.81
CA ALA A 123 -10.11 4.10 -4.01
C ALA A 123 -11.07 2.95 -3.68
N PHE A 124 -10.80 2.19 -2.60
CA PHE A 124 -11.70 1.14 -2.14
C PHE A 124 -13.04 1.70 -1.66
N LYS A 125 -13.03 2.78 -0.89
CA LYS A 125 -14.25 3.44 -0.38
C LYS A 125 -15.09 4.01 -1.53
N LEU A 126 -14.48 4.73 -2.48
CA LEU A 126 -15.14 5.25 -3.66
C LEU A 126 -15.77 4.14 -4.50
N THR A 127 -14.98 3.10 -4.83
CA THR A 127 -15.49 1.94 -5.59
C THR A 127 -16.65 1.26 -4.89
N THR A 128 -16.58 1.13 -3.56
CA THR A 128 -17.67 0.51 -2.77
C THR A 128 -18.94 1.36 -2.83
N LEU A 129 -18.84 2.69 -2.65
CA LEU A 129 -19.96 3.61 -2.75
C LEU A 129 -20.63 3.51 -4.14
N VAL A 130 -19.82 3.55 -5.20
CA VAL A 130 -20.31 3.50 -6.58
C VAL A 130 -20.98 2.16 -6.87
N ALA A 131 -20.33 1.05 -6.49
CA ALA A 131 -20.82 -0.29 -6.77
C ALA A 131 -22.10 -0.65 -6.00
N GLN A 132 -22.29 -0.09 -4.79
CA GLN A 132 -23.41 -0.47 -3.92
C GLN A 132 -24.58 0.51 -3.92
N ASN A 133 -24.35 1.79 -4.25
CA ASN A 133 -25.38 2.83 -4.07
C ASN A 133 -25.60 3.68 -5.32
N VAL A 134 -24.52 4.11 -5.99
CA VAL A 134 -24.64 5.10 -7.08
C VAL A 134 -24.94 4.43 -8.42
N HIS A 135 -24.32 3.27 -8.70
CA HIS A 135 -24.48 2.49 -9.94
C HIS A 135 -24.25 3.28 -11.24
N ARG A 136 -23.54 4.41 -11.16
CA ARG A 136 -23.12 5.26 -12.28
C ARG A 136 -21.80 5.96 -11.96
N GLU A 137 -21.16 6.50 -12.98
CA GLU A 137 -19.94 7.29 -12.80
C GLU A 137 -20.25 8.60 -12.03
N PRO A 138 -19.42 8.95 -11.03
CA PRO A 138 -19.52 10.24 -10.36
C PRO A 138 -19.23 11.41 -11.31
N ASP A 139 -19.79 12.57 -10.97
CA ASP A 139 -19.56 13.80 -11.72
C ASP A 139 -18.09 14.26 -11.62
N LEU A 140 -17.55 14.80 -12.71
CA LEU A 140 -16.20 15.34 -12.79
C LEU A 140 -16.02 16.57 -11.91
N GLU A 141 -17.08 17.33 -11.62
CA GLU A 141 -17.01 18.47 -10.68
C GLU A 141 -16.62 18.05 -9.25
N LEU A 142 -16.79 16.77 -8.92
CA LEU A 142 -16.45 16.20 -7.61
C LEU A 142 -15.04 15.59 -7.58
N ALA A 143 -14.28 15.62 -8.68
CA ALA A 143 -12.99 14.94 -8.80
C ALA A 143 -11.96 15.38 -7.74
N ASP A 144 -11.99 16.66 -7.36
CA ASP A 144 -11.08 17.25 -6.36
C ASP A 144 -11.63 17.22 -4.92
N ARG A 145 -12.74 16.50 -4.68
CA ARG A 145 -13.41 16.42 -3.38
C ARG A 145 -13.47 14.99 -2.86
N LEU A 146 -13.35 14.84 -1.54
CA LEU A 146 -13.50 13.55 -0.86
C LEU A 146 -14.98 13.26 -0.54
N PHE A 147 -15.87 13.38 -1.54
CA PHE A 147 -17.33 13.23 -1.39
C PHE A 147 -17.79 11.82 -0.97
N PHE A 148 -16.90 10.83 -1.10
CA PHE A 148 -17.17 9.42 -0.86
C PHE A 148 -16.84 8.94 0.55
N LEU A 149 -16.35 9.81 1.45
CA LEU A 149 -15.96 9.43 2.81
C LEU A 149 -17.16 9.13 3.71
#